data_AF-A0A662EN42-F1
#
_entry.id   AF-A0A662EN42-F1
#
_cell.length_a   1.000
_cell.length_b   1.000
_cell.length_c   1.000
_cell.angle_alpha   90.00
_cell.angle_beta   90.00
_cell.angle_gamma   90.00
#
_symmetry.space_group_name_H-M   'P 1'
#
loop_
_entity.id
_entity.type
_entity.pdbx_description
1 polymer ?
#
loop_
_entity_poly.entity_id
_entity_poly.type
_entity_poly.pdbx_seq_one_letter_code
_entity_poly.pdbx_strand_id
1 'polypeptide(L)'
;MLRKGAVIAVLAVLVACAFPGLAKNGEAYIAAANRAIEFVVQFATDRIEAADSYAEMVFWANWADAHVAWILAWLERKIGPVEYEVYEVTVYNEKVGRSITFDPIHVIGGGG
;
A
#
# COMPACT_ATOMS: atom_id res chain seq x y z
N MET A 1 -14.05 12.30 -13.69
CA MET A 1 -12.80 12.21 -14.48
C MET A 1 -11.67 11.87 -13.52
N LEU A 2 -11.29 10.59 -13.37
CA LEU A 2 -10.08 10.22 -12.63
C LEU A 2 -8.93 11.03 -13.22
N ARG A 3 -8.34 11.94 -12.44
CA ARG A 3 -7.18 12.70 -12.88
C ARG A 3 -6.09 11.69 -13.18
N LYS A 4 -5.74 11.56 -14.46
CA LYS A 4 -4.70 10.66 -15.00
C LYS A 4 -3.40 10.68 -14.17
N GLY A 5 -3.14 11.76 -13.44
CA GLY A 5 -2.03 11.89 -12.49
C GLY A 5 -1.99 10.86 -11.33
N ALA A 6 -3.13 10.42 -10.78
CA ALA A 6 -3.11 9.47 -9.65
C ALA A 6 -2.68 8.06 -10.09
N VAL A 7 -3.11 7.62 -11.28
CA VAL A 7 -2.70 6.33 -11.87
C VAL A 7 -1.22 6.38 -12.30
N ILE A 8 -0.76 7.54 -12.78
CA ILE A 8 0.66 7.75 -13.13
C ILE A 8 1.55 7.71 -11.87
N ALA A 9 1.08 8.20 -10.72
CA ALA A 9 1.82 8.12 -9.46
C ALA A 9 1.96 6.67 -8.96
N VAL A 10 0.90 5.86 -9.04
CA VAL A 10 0.94 4.41 -8.73
C VAL A 10 1.99 3.70 -9.60
N LEU A 11 1.98 3.97 -10.91
CA LEU A 11 2.93 3.40 -11.86
C LEU A 11 4.36 3.93 -11.64
N ALA A 12 4.53 5.20 -11.28
CA ALA A 12 5.84 5.79 -11.02
C ALA A 12 6.49 5.24 -9.75
N VAL A 13 5.70 4.94 -8.70
CA VAL A 13 6.19 4.27 -7.48
C VAL A 13 6.57 2.81 -7.79
N LEU A 14 5.73 2.08 -8.54
CA LEU A 14 6.04 0.72 -9.02
C LEU A 14 7.31 0.68 -9.89
N VAL A 15 7.52 1.69 -10.74
CA VAL A 15 8.70 1.83 -11.60
C VAL A 15 9.93 2.28 -10.79
N ALA A 16 9.77 3.14 -9.79
CA ALA A 16 10.86 3.52 -8.88
C ALA A 16 11.37 2.31 -8.06
N CYS A 17 10.48 1.43 -7.62
CA CYS A 17 10.82 0.13 -7.03
C CYS A 17 11.55 -0.81 -8.03
N ALA A 18 11.36 -0.62 -9.33
CA ALA A 18 12.00 -1.45 -10.35
C ALA A 18 13.46 -1.06 -10.65
N PHE A 19 13.99 0.06 -10.13
CA PHE A 19 15.39 0.46 -10.38
C PHE A 19 16.35 -0.13 -9.34
N PRO A 20 17.14 -1.17 -9.71
CA PRO A 20 18.20 -1.69 -8.85
C PRO A 20 19.40 -0.77 -9.02
N GLY A 21 19.55 0.23 -8.15
CA GLY A 21 20.75 1.09 -8.22
C GLY A 21 20.77 2.35 -7.37
N LEU A 22 19.64 2.79 -6.78
CA LEU A 22 19.59 4.05 -6.04
C LEU A 22 19.63 3.91 -4.51
N ALA A 23 19.21 2.78 -3.94
CA ALA A 23 19.28 2.53 -2.49
C ALA A 23 20.54 1.73 -2.13
N LYS A 24 21.44 2.34 -1.35
CA LYS A 24 22.76 1.78 -0.97
C LYS A 24 22.75 1.03 0.37
N ASN A 25 21.65 1.02 1.12
CA ASN A 25 21.50 0.36 2.41
C ASN A 25 20.04 -0.13 2.62
N GLY A 26 19.85 -1.13 3.49
CA GLY A 26 18.54 -1.75 3.73
C GLY A 26 17.46 -0.76 4.21
N GLU A 27 17.87 0.22 5.00
CA GLU A 27 17.00 1.31 5.49
C GLU A 27 16.33 2.10 4.37
N ALA A 28 17.03 2.39 3.27
CA ALA A 28 16.45 3.12 2.15
C ALA A 28 15.38 2.31 1.42
N TYR A 29 15.54 0.98 1.33
CA TYR A 29 14.52 0.10 0.76
C TYR A 29 13.28 0.00 1.68
N ILE A 30 13.50 -0.09 2.99
CA ILE A 30 12.41 -0.08 3.99
C ILE A 30 11.63 1.23 3.93
N ALA A 31 12.32 2.38 3.92
CA ALA A 31 11.67 3.68 3.83
C ALA A 31 10.86 3.85 2.53
N ALA A 32 11.39 3.33 1.40
CA ALA A 32 10.67 3.33 0.13
C ALA A 32 9.42 2.43 0.18
N ALA A 33 9.52 1.24 0.78
CA ALA A 33 8.39 0.33 0.94
C ALA A 33 7.29 0.94 1.82
N ASN A 34 7.65 1.50 2.99
CA ASN A 34 6.68 2.14 3.89
C ASN A 34 5.96 3.30 3.19
N ARG A 35 6.68 4.14 2.44
CA ARG A 35 6.06 5.23 1.67
C ARG A 35 5.12 4.74 0.58
N ALA A 36 5.45 3.62 -0.06
CA ALA A 36 4.59 3.00 -1.06
C ALA A 36 3.32 2.42 -0.41
N ILE A 37 3.45 1.78 0.76
CA ILE A 37 2.33 1.25 1.54
C ILE A 37 1.42 2.39 1.99
N GLU A 38 1.95 3.44 2.61
CA GLU A 38 1.17 4.64 3.00
C GLU A 38 0.34 5.19 1.84
N PHE A 39 0.93 5.25 0.64
CA PHE A 39 0.23 5.73 -0.55
C PHE A 39 -0.89 4.78 -1.01
N VAL A 40 -0.64 3.46 -1.04
CA VAL A 40 -1.66 2.44 -1.36
C VAL A 40 -2.85 2.56 -0.41
N VAL A 41 -2.56 2.76 0.87
CA VAL A 41 -3.54 2.79 1.95
C VAL A 41 -4.37 4.05 1.89
N GLN A 42 -3.73 5.22 1.74
CA GLN A 42 -4.46 6.46 1.53
C GLN A 42 -5.36 6.39 0.29
N PHE A 43 -4.83 5.86 -0.82
CA PHE A 43 -5.61 5.73 -2.04
C PHE A 43 -6.81 4.80 -1.85
N ALA A 44 -6.62 3.66 -1.20
CA ALA A 44 -7.71 2.73 -0.92
C ALA A 44 -8.77 3.36 0.01
N THR A 45 -8.35 4.07 1.07
CA THR A 45 -9.25 4.82 1.96
C THR A 45 -10.09 5.82 1.18
N ASP A 46 -9.46 6.67 0.36
CA ASP A 46 -10.17 7.67 -0.46
C ASP A 46 -11.22 7.01 -1.38
N ARG A 47 -10.90 5.82 -1.92
CA ARG A 47 -11.80 5.07 -2.80
C ARG A 47 -12.92 4.38 -2.04
N ILE A 48 -12.64 3.86 -0.86
CA ILE A 48 -13.62 3.24 0.02
C ILE A 48 -14.63 4.30 0.49
N GLU A 49 -14.18 5.49 0.88
CA GLU A 49 -15.05 6.61 1.28
C GLU A 49 -15.92 7.10 0.11
N ALA A 50 -15.38 7.11 -1.12
CA ALA A 50 -16.10 7.51 -2.31
C ALA A 50 -16.99 6.40 -2.93
N ALA A 51 -16.92 5.18 -2.42
CA ALA A 51 -17.58 4.02 -3.02
C ALA A 51 -19.11 4.16 -3.00
N ASP A 52 -19.75 3.68 -4.08
CA ASP A 52 -21.20 3.70 -4.24
C ASP A 52 -21.88 2.43 -3.66
N SER A 53 -21.09 1.41 -3.35
CA SER A 53 -21.60 0.13 -2.87
C SER A 53 -20.60 -0.58 -1.96
N TYR A 54 -21.10 -1.49 -1.14
CA TYR A 54 -20.26 -2.34 -0.31
C TYR A 54 -19.33 -3.24 -1.13
N ALA A 55 -19.77 -3.70 -2.31
CA ALA A 55 -18.94 -4.52 -3.20
C ALA A 55 -17.72 -3.72 -3.70
N GLU A 56 -17.89 -2.43 -3.98
CA GLU A 56 -16.79 -1.54 -4.35
C GLU A 56 -15.86 -1.27 -3.17
N MET A 57 -16.39 -1.08 -1.95
CA MET A 57 -15.57 -0.98 -0.74
C MET A 57 -14.67 -2.22 -0.57
N VAL A 58 -15.25 -3.42 -0.69
CA VAL A 58 -14.53 -4.71 -0.61
C VAL A 58 -13.47 -4.83 -1.71
N PHE A 59 -13.78 -4.38 -2.93
CA PHE A 59 -12.81 -4.38 -4.02
C PHE A 59 -11.57 -3.53 -3.67
N TRP A 60 -11.76 -2.32 -3.14
CA TRP A 60 -10.64 -1.43 -2.82
C TRP A 60 -9.84 -1.89 -1.60
N ALA A 61 -10.48 -2.50 -0.60
CA ALA A 61 -9.78 -3.14 0.51
C ALA A 61 -8.89 -4.30 0.02
N ASN A 62 -9.45 -5.23 -0.75
CA ASN A 62 -8.68 -6.34 -1.33
C ASN A 62 -7.57 -5.86 -2.29
N TRP A 63 -7.81 -4.76 -3.01
CA TRP A 63 -6.81 -4.13 -3.86
C TRP A 63 -5.62 -3.63 -3.04
N ALA A 64 -5.88 -3.00 -1.89
CA ALA A 64 -4.83 -2.54 -0.97
C ALA A 64 -3.99 -3.71 -0.47
N ASP A 65 -4.63 -4.75 0.07
CA ASP A 65 -3.96 -5.94 0.61
C ASP A 65 -3.06 -6.61 -0.43
N ALA A 66 -3.56 -6.76 -1.67
CA ALA A 66 -2.77 -7.35 -2.76
C ALA A 66 -1.53 -6.50 -3.11
N HIS A 67 -1.64 -5.17 -3.12
CA HIS A 67 -0.53 -4.29 -3.43
C HIS A 67 0.49 -4.19 -2.30
N VAL A 68 0.02 -4.17 -1.04
CA VAL A 68 0.91 -4.25 0.13
C VAL A 68 1.71 -5.56 0.07
N ALA A 69 1.05 -6.70 -0.15
CA ALA A 69 1.74 -7.99 -0.29
C ALA A 69 2.81 -7.99 -1.41
N TRP A 70 2.55 -7.33 -2.54
CA TRP A 70 3.54 -7.18 -3.61
C TRP A 70 4.72 -6.29 -3.23
N ILE A 71 4.49 -5.21 -2.49
CA ILE A 71 5.54 -4.33 -1.97
C ILE A 71 6.43 -5.10 -0.99
N LEU A 72 5.84 -5.86 -0.07
CA LEU A 72 6.58 -6.68 0.89
C LEU A 72 7.41 -7.75 0.19
N ALA A 73 6.82 -8.49 -0.75
CA ALA A 73 7.54 -9.49 -1.54
C ALA A 73 8.67 -8.87 -2.38
N TRP A 74 8.51 -7.62 -2.85
CA TRP A 74 9.59 -6.89 -3.50
C TRP A 74 10.71 -6.53 -2.53
N LEU A 75 10.37 -6.03 -1.34
CA LEU A 75 11.32 -5.63 -0.31
C LEU A 75 12.18 -6.83 0.14
N GLU A 76 11.55 -7.96 0.43
CA GLU A 76 12.25 -9.18 0.84
C GLU A 76 13.23 -9.68 -0.22
N ARG A 77 12.88 -9.56 -1.50
CA ARG A 77 13.81 -9.88 -2.61
C ARG A 77 15.02 -8.95 -2.68
N LYS A 78 14.95 -7.75 -2.10
CA LYS A 78 16.04 -6.77 -2.14
C LYS A 78 16.97 -6.88 -0.94
N ILE A 79 16.41 -7.08 0.25
CA ILE A 79 17.16 -6.95 1.51
C ILE A 79 17.08 -8.19 2.41
N GLY A 80 16.42 -9.25 1.97
CA GLY A 80 16.16 -10.44 2.79
C GLY A 80 14.93 -10.29 3.68
N PRO A 81 14.69 -11.24 4.59
CA PRO A 81 13.55 -11.20 5.50
C PRO A 81 13.50 -9.89 6.31
N VAL A 82 12.29 -9.37 6.53
CA VAL A 82 12.06 -8.14 7.29
C VAL A 82 10.99 -8.37 8.36
N GLU A 83 11.00 -7.54 9.40
CA GLU A 83 9.99 -7.59 10.46
C GLU A 83 8.85 -6.62 10.16
N TYR A 84 7.63 -7.09 10.43
CA TYR A 84 6.37 -6.43 10.10
C TYR A 84 5.57 -6.12 11.36
N GLU A 85 4.98 -4.94 11.42
CA GLU A 85 3.88 -4.61 12.35
C GLU A 85 2.56 -4.67 11.58
N VAL A 86 1.61 -5.39 12.16
CA VAL A 86 0.21 -5.37 11.70
C VAL A 86 -0.42 -4.08 12.22
N TYR A 87 -1.03 -3.30 11.33
CA TYR A 87 -1.75 -2.09 11.69
C TYR A 87 -3.11 -2.12 10.99
N GLU A 88 -4.19 -2.34 11.72
CA GLU A 88 -5.51 -2.42 11.11
C GLU A 88 -6.08 -1.02 10.83
N VAL A 89 -6.50 -0.77 9.58
CA VAL A 89 -7.23 0.43 9.20
C VAL A 89 -8.69 0.08 8.96
N THR A 90 -9.58 0.74 9.70
CA THR A 90 -11.03 0.63 9.52
C THR A 90 -11.57 1.92 8.94
N VAL A 91 -12.28 1.82 7.81
CA VAL A 91 -12.90 2.95 7.11
C VAL A 91 -14.41 2.77 7.11
N TYR A 92 -15.12 3.78 7.61
CA TYR A 92 -16.58 3.85 7.53
C TYR A 92 -17.00 4.71 6.35
N ASN A 93 -17.86 4.18 5.49
CA ASN A 93 -18.46 4.92 4.39
C ASN A 93 -19.89 5.32 4.79
N GLU A 94 -20.12 6.63 4.98
CA GLU A 94 -21.42 7.19 5.38
C GLU A 94 -22.52 6.93 4.36
N LYS A 95 -22.19 6.94 3.07
CA LYS A 95 -23.14 6.75 1.96
C LYS A 95 -23.67 5.31 1.91
N VAL A 96 -22.80 4.34 2.14
CA VAL A 96 -23.14 2.91 2.16
C VAL A 96 -23.66 2.48 3.54
N GLY A 97 -23.31 3.23 4.60
CA GLY A 97 -23.68 2.93 5.97
C GLY A 97 -22.96 1.70 6.54
N ARG A 98 -21.73 1.44 6.10
CA ARG A 98 -20.93 0.26 6.49
C ARG A 98 -19.47 0.61 6.72
N SER A 99 -18.80 -0.18 7.54
CA SER A 99 -17.35 -0.16 7.70
C SER A 99 -16.69 -1.30 6.93
N ILE A 100 -15.43 -1.11 6.57
CA ILE A 100 -14.53 -2.16 6.15
C ILE A 100 -13.16 -1.98 6.80
N THR A 101 -12.52 -3.08 7.16
CA THR A 101 -11.18 -3.11 7.77
C THR A 101 -10.22 -3.81 6.83
N PHE A 102 -9.02 -3.26 6.69
CA PHE A 102 -7.91 -3.84 5.93
C PHE A 102 -6.59 -3.52 6.62
N ASP A 103 -5.51 -4.23 6.28
CA ASP A 103 -4.26 -4.25 7.07
C ASP A 103 -3.10 -3.61 6.30
N PRO A 104 -2.82 -2.31 6.50
CA PRO A 104 -1.55 -1.73 6.12
C PRO A 104 -0.42 -2.23 7.02
N ILE A 105 0.21 -3.33 6.61
CA ILE A 105 1.45 -3.79 7.22
C ILE A 105 2.51 -2.68 7.18
N HIS A 106 3.07 -2.28 8.32
CA HIS A 106 4.22 -1.38 8.40
C HIS A 106 5.52 -2.18 8.61
N VAL A 107 6.60 -1.82 7.91
CA VAL A 107 7.90 -2.49 8.07
C VAL A 107 8.70 -1.77 9.16
N ILE A 108 9.04 -2.49 10.24
CA ILE A 108 9.67 -1.93 11.46
C ILE A 108 11.21 -2.02 11.41
N GLY A 109 11.76 -2.95 10.63
CA GLY A 109 13.21 -3.17 10.56
C GLY A 109 13.62 -4.25 9.56
N GLY A 110 14.92 -4.25 9.22
CA GLY A 110 15.54 -5.28 8.38
C GLY A 110 16.10 -6.41 9.24
N GLY A 111 15.69 -7.65 8.98
CA GLY A 111 16.24 -8.84 9.63
C GLY A 111 17.50 -9.30 8.90
N GLY A 112 18.64 -8.64 9.14
CA GLY A 112 19.93 -9.06 8.57
C GLY A 112 21.02 -8.01 8.61
#